data_AF-A0A2D6LCV4-F1
#
_entry.id   AF-A0A2D6LCV4-F1
#
_cell.length_a   1.000
_cell.length_b   1.000
_cell.length_c   1.000
_cell.angle_alpha   90.00
_cell.angle_beta   90.00
_cell.angle_gamma   90.00
#
_symmetry.space_group_name_H-M   'P 1'
#
loop_
_entity.id
_entity.type
_entity.pdbx_description
1 polymer ?
#
loop_
_entity_poly.entity_id
_entity_poly.type
_entity_poly.pdbx_seq_one_letter_code
_entity_poly.pdbx_strand_id
1 'polypeptide(L)'
;MNNSLQLSLVNFKKGSYIIVEGKQKADRFYIMRQGNVRISKEAEVVEEEGGNLLAPGDFFGVISTMSSHSHIETAQATADVGLIAVQREQYGLLIERNAPVAMKIIQQFSKKVRYLDSALARLTLKGEESGENVAHLFQVAEYYARQGQYNQAYYAYYRYIQNCPRGPNVTVAKERMAKIKPYAQAVYLGESADEFTRSYPQDSMIFSEAEPGHELYIIQKGSVKITKIINDNEVLLALLKAGDIFGEMALLEDKPRTASAIAHEDAVLLAVNKANFKRMVSTQPQMITRLTQILSERLWFIYKQLSNTQISDPLGRMFDRLYIELERLRVPLNTDSYTFDFGPKELINLVGLPLSEGNAYIRKLFENSKLRVVENKIHIAEVAEIEKQTKYYRKMEKIEKSRRESSLRRL
;
A
#
# COMPACT_ATOMS: atom_id res chain seq x y z
N MET A 1 -13.64 30.01 13.20
CA MET A 1 -12.92 30.92 12.28
C MET A 1 -13.13 30.41 10.87
N ASN A 2 -13.67 31.23 9.97
CA ASN A 2 -13.92 30.84 8.58
C ASN A 2 -12.57 30.68 7.86
N ASN A 3 -12.06 29.46 7.75
CA ASN A 3 -10.80 29.19 7.07
C ASN A 3 -11.06 29.29 5.56
N SER A 4 -10.80 30.46 4.98
CA SER A 4 -10.92 30.64 3.54
C SER A 4 -9.78 29.91 2.82
N LEU A 5 -10.10 29.24 1.71
CA LEU A 5 -9.08 28.57 0.89
C LEU A 5 -8.11 29.63 0.32
N GLN A 6 -6.87 29.64 0.81
CA GLN A 6 -5.81 30.55 0.36
C GLN A 6 -4.77 29.76 -0.44
N LEU A 7 -5.00 29.63 -1.75
CA LEU A 7 -4.06 28.98 -2.66
C LEU A 7 -2.97 29.97 -3.08
N SER A 8 -1.71 29.65 -2.77
CA SER A 8 -0.58 30.46 -3.22
C SER A 8 -0.12 30.05 -4.62
N LEU A 9 -0.06 31.02 -5.53
CA LEU A 9 0.58 30.85 -6.83
C LEU A 9 2.09 31.07 -6.68
N VAL A 10 2.87 30.12 -7.19
CA VAL A 10 4.35 30.18 -7.15
C VAL A 10 4.90 29.89 -8.54
N ASN A 11 5.99 30.58 -8.90
CA ASN A 11 6.64 30.42 -10.18
C ASN A 11 8.10 29.99 -9.98
N PHE A 12 8.57 29.09 -10.82
CA PHE A 12 9.97 28.65 -10.82
C PHE A 12 10.55 28.76 -12.22
N LYS A 13 11.84 29.11 -12.29
CA LYS A 13 12.57 29.14 -13.55
C LYS A 13 13.02 27.74 -13.97
N LYS A 14 13.21 27.53 -15.27
CA LYS A 14 13.84 26.32 -15.81
C LYS A 14 15.10 25.95 -15.02
N GLY A 15 15.24 24.67 -14.66
CA GLY A 15 16.36 24.12 -13.90
C GLY A 15 16.15 24.11 -12.38
N SER A 16 15.14 24.81 -11.86
CA SER A 16 14.87 24.86 -10.42
C SER A 16 14.46 23.49 -9.85
N TYR A 17 15.03 23.14 -8.70
CA TYR A 17 14.58 22.02 -7.88
C TYR A 17 13.45 22.50 -6.97
N ILE A 18 12.24 21.99 -7.21
CA ILE A 18 11.02 22.39 -6.49
C ILE A 18 10.84 21.53 -5.24
N ILE A 19 11.05 20.22 -5.41
CA ILE A 19 11.08 19.22 -4.34
C ILE A 19 12.37 18.43 -4.48
N VAL A 20 12.98 18.04 -3.37
CA VAL A 20 14.17 17.19 -3.34
C VAL A 20 13.91 16.01 -2.44
N GLU A 21 14.15 14.80 -2.97
CA GLU A 21 14.00 13.55 -2.24
C GLU A 21 14.79 13.57 -0.91
N GLY A 22 14.21 12.97 0.14
CA GLY A 22 14.80 12.91 1.47
C GLY A 22 14.68 14.20 2.29
N LYS A 23 14.30 15.34 1.70
CA LYS A 23 14.03 16.55 2.50
C LYS A 23 12.78 16.36 3.36
N GLN A 24 12.92 16.75 4.63
CA GLN A 24 11.86 16.75 5.63
C GLN A 24 10.87 17.90 5.43
N LYS A 25 9.73 17.86 6.13
CA LYS A 25 8.67 18.89 6.12
C LYS A 25 7.99 19.08 4.76
N ALA A 26 7.45 17.97 4.24
CA ALA A 26 6.57 18.01 3.08
C ALA A 26 5.20 18.60 3.47
N ASP A 27 5.11 19.89 3.78
CA ASP A 27 3.85 20.48 4.30
C ASP A 27 2.91 20.95 3.19
N ARG A 28 3.37 20.87 1.92
CA ARG A 28 2.62 21.29 0.75
C ARG A 28 2.91 20.41 -0.47
N PHE A 29 1.90 20.26 -1.31
CA PHE A 29 2.02 19.69 -2.64
C PHE A 29 1.72 20.74 -3.71
N TYR A 30 1.98 20.41 -4.97
CA TYR A 30 1.82 21.35 -6.07
C TYR A 30 0.89 20.80 -7.16
N ILE A 31 0.06 21.69 -7.72
CA ILE A 31 -0.74 21.45 -8.92
C ILE A 31 -0.16 22.31 -10.05
N MET A 32 0.09 21.71 -11.20
CA MET A 32 0.69 22.36 -12.35
C MET A 32 -0.32 23.22 -13.10
N ARG A 33 0.02 24.50 -13.34
CA ARG A 33 -0.74 25.39 -14.22
C ARG A 33 -0.07 25.63 -15.56
N GLN A 34 1.25 25.68 -15.59
CA GLN A 34 2.03 25.99 -16.79
C GLN A 34 3.41 25.34 -16.72
N GLY A 35 3.96 25.01 -17.90
CA GLY A 35 5.30 24.46 -18.07
C GLY A 35 5.36 22.96 -17.80
N ASN A 36 6.57 22.44 -17.61
CA ASN A 36 6.83 21.02 -17.41
C ASN A 36 7.78 20.78 -16.23
N VAL A 37 7.51 19.70 -15.50
CA VAL A 37 8.31 19.27 -14.35
C VAL A 37 8.71 17.81 -14.56
N ARG A 38 9.99 17.50 -14.41
CA ARG A 38 10.49 16.13 -14.39
C ARG A 38 10.53 15.63 -12.95
N ILE A 39 9.97 14.44 -12.74
CA ILE A 39 10.08 13.68 -11.49
C ILE A 39 11.22 12.67 -11.63
N SER A 40 12.02 12.51 -10.58
CA SER A 40 13.03 11.47 -10.52
C SER A 40 13.19 10.94 -9.10
N LYS A 41 13.65 9.70 -8.99
CA LYS A 41 13.95 9.03 -7.71
C LYS A 41 15.38 8.52 -7.73
N GLU A 42 16.05 8.52 -6.57
CA GLU A 42 17.41 7.96 -6.46
C GLU A 42 17.42 6.45 -6.77
N ALA A 43 16.32 5.77 -6.42
CA ALA A 43 16.09 4.35 -6.56
C ALA A 43 14.82 4.09 -7.39
N GLU A 44 14.91 4.23 -8.71
CA GLU A 44 13.82 3.86 -9.62
C GLU A 44 13.87 2.34 -9.85
N VAL A 45 12.97 1.61 -9.18
CA VAL A 45 12.90 0.13 -9.22
C VAL A 45 11.97 -0.34 -10.33
N VAL A 46 10.96 0.48 -10.62
CA VAL A 46 9.88 0.19 -11.55
C VAL A 46 9.60 1.47 -12.32
N GLU A 47 9.41 1.37 -13.65
CA GLU A 47 9.04 2.52 -14.47
C GLU A 47 7.69 3.10 -14.01
N GLU A 48 7.60 4.42 -13.88
CA GLU A 48 6.34 5.07 -13.49
C GLU A 48 5.32 4.99 -14.64
N GLU A 49 4.11 4.52 -14.33
CA GLU A 49 2.99 4.49 -15.28
C GLU A 49 2.62 5.93 -15.69
N GLY A 50 2.83 6.27 -16.97
CA GLY A 50 2.64 7.63 -17.51
C GLY A 50 3.92 8.46 -17.62
N GLY A 51 5.07 7.90 -17.23
CA GLY A 51 6.39 8.51 -17.35
C GLY A 51 6.69 9.58 -16.30
N ASN A 52 7.88 10.15 -16.43
CA ASN A 52 8.49 11.04 -15.42
C ASN A 52 8.33 12.53 -15.75
N LEU A 53 7.52 12.90 -16.73
CA LEU A 53 7.33 14.30 -17.14
C LEU A 53 5.88 14.72 -16.92
N LEU A 54 5.69 15.68 -16.02
CA LEU A 54 4.39 16.23 -15.66
C LEU A 54 4.08 17.49 -16.48
N ALA A 55 2.80 17.69 -16.76
CA ALA A 55 2.26 18.77 -17.58
C ALA A 55 1.14 19.54 -16.84
N PRO A 56 0.64 20.66 -17.39
CA PRO A 56 -0.47 21.40 -16.79
C PRO A 56 -1.67 20.51 -16.47
N GLY A 57 -2.20 20.63 -15.25
CA GLY A 57 -3.27 19.79 -14.71
C GLY A 57 -2.78 18.61 -13.87
N ASP A 58 -1.50 18.25 -13.92
CA ASP A 58 -0.90 17.23 -13.04
C ASP A 58 -0.50 17.80 -11.69
N PHE A 59 -0.11 16.92 -10.77
CA PHE A 59 0.29 17.27 -9.42
C PHE A 59 1.45 16.38 -8.94
N PHE A 60 2.21 16.87 -7.96
CA PHE A 60 3.34 16.15 -7.36
C PHE A 60 3.56 16.56 -5.91
N GLY A 61 4.27 15.73 -5.14
CA GLY A 61 4.47 15.92 -3.70
C GLY A 61 3.27 15.56 -2.81
N VAL A 62 2.16 15.11 -3.38
CA VAL A 62 0.93 14.76 -2.62
C VAL A 62 1.19 13.62 -1.63
N ILE A 63 1.92 12.58 -2.05
CA ILE A 63 2.19 11.39 -1.23
C ILE A 63 2.85 11.80 0.09
N SER A 64 4.02 12.43 0.02
CA SER A 64 4.77 12.89 1.19
C SER A 64 3.96 13.88 2.05
N THR A 65 3.18 14.75 1.40
CA THR A 65 2.38 15.74 2.13
C THR A 65 1.26 15.12 2.96
N MET A 66 0.55 14.16 2.38
CA MET A 66 -0.61 13.57 3.02
C MET A 66 -0.22 12.44 4.00
N SER A 67 0.89 11.75 3.75
CA SER A 67 1.44 10.77 4.70
C SER A 67 2.22 11.42 5.87
N SER A 68 2.64 12.68 5.73
CA SER A 68 3.53 13.40 6.67
C SER A 68 4.97 12.89 6.69
N HIS A 69 5.41 12.24 5.62
CA HIS A 69 6.77 11.73 5.49
C HIS A 69 7.65 12.68 4.67
N SER A 70 8.96 12.42 4.68
CA SER A 70 9.90 13.11 3.79
C SER A 70 9.55 12.91 2.32
N HIS A 71 10.05 13.81 1.48
CA HIS A 71 9.89 13.69 0.04
C HIS A 71 10.45 12.38 -0.50
N ILE A 72 9.66 11.65 -1.29
CA ILE A 72 10.05 10.36 -1.91
C ILE A 72 10.50 10.52 -3.37
N GLU A 73 10.55 11.76 -3.84
CA GLU A 73 10.85 12.09 -5.23
C GLU A 73 11.50 13.47 -5.29
N THR A 74 12.25 13.70 -6.36
CA THR A 74 12.79 15.00 -6.73
C THR A 74 11.98 15.55 -7.89
N ALA A 75 11.56 16.80 -7.81
CA ALA A 75 10.83 17.50 -8.86
C ALA A 75 11.66 18.66 -9.40
N GLN A 76 12.03 18.60 -10.68
CA GLN A 76 12.84 19.62 -11.34
C GLN A 76 12.09 20.28 -12.51
N ALA A 77 12.06 21.61 -12.54
CA ALA A 77 11.46 22.36 -13.64
C ALA A 77 12.28 22.19 -14.93
N THR A 78 11.68 21.66 -16.00
CA THR A 78 12.35 21.54 -17.32
C THR A 78 12.07 22.74 -18.23
N ALA A 79 11.13 23.58 -17.85
CA ALA A 79 10.79 24.89 -18.41
C ALA A 79 10.49 25.89 -17.27
N ASP A 80 10.17 27.14 -17.60
CA ASP A 80 9.55 28.04 -16.62
C ASP A 80 8.16 27.49 -16.25
N VAL A 81 7.90 27.35 -14.95
CA VAL A 81 6.68 26.69 -14.43
C VAL A 81 5.90 27.60 -13.51
N GLY A 82 4.58 27.53 -13.63
CA GLY A 82 3.63 28.15 -12.71
C GLY A 82 2.84 27.06 -11.98
N LEU A 83 2.84 27.12 -10.64
CA LEU A 83 2.24 26.11 -9.78
C LEU A 83 1.26 26.74 -8.79
N ILE A 84 0.29 25.95 -8.37
CA ILE A 84 -0.53 26.20 -7.18
C ILE A 84 0.07 25.37 -6.06
N ALA A 85 0.54 26.01 -4.99
CA ALA A 85 0.95 25.29 -3.79
C ALA A 85 -0.24 25.15 -2.84
N VAL A 86 -0.48 23.93 -2.37
CA VAL A 86 -1.59 23.56 -1.50
C VAL A 86 -1.02 23.04 -0.19
N GLN A 87 -1.31 23.70 0.92
CA GLN A 87 -0.93 23.21 2.25
C GLN A 87 -1.78 22.00 2.63
N ARG A 88 -1.22 21.09 3.42
CA ARG A 88 -1.91 19.88 3.87
C ARG A 88 -3.27 20.20 4.52
N GLU A 89 -3.33 21.21 5.36
CA GLU A 89 -4.52 21.64 6.10
C GLU A 89 -5.61 22.20 5.18
N GLN A 90 -5.22 22.65 3.98
CA GLN A 90 -6.13 23.20 2.98
C GLN A 90 -6.68 22.13 2.03
N TYR A 91 -6.21 20.88 2.11
CA TYR A 91 -6.65 19.81 1.21
C TYR A 91 -8.16 19.58 1.29
N GLY A 92 -8.74 19.52 2.50
CA GLY A 92 -10.19 19.36 2.67
C GLY A 92 -11.01 20.47 2.00
N LEU A 93 -10.58 21.73 2.16
CA LEU A 93 -11.23 22.89 1.55
C LEU A 93 -11.06 22.91 0.02
N LEU A 94 -9.92 22.45 -0.49
CA LEU A 94 -9.69 22.31 -1.93
C LEU A 94 -10.67 21.30 -2.53
N ILE A 95 -10.86 20.15 -1.87
CA ILE A 95 -11.79 19.10 -2.33
C ILE A 95 -13.23 19.62 -2.33
N GLU A 96 -13.65 20.31 -1.27
CA GLU A 96 -15.00 20.87 -1.16
C GLU A 96 -15.32 21.81 -2.32
N ARG A 97 -14.35 22.61 -2.76
CA ARG A 97 -14.53 23.55 -3.87
C ARG A 97 -14.29 22.93 -5.26
N ASN A 98 -13.53 21.85 -5.34
CA ASN A 98 -13.12 21.24 -6.61
C ASN A 98 -12.95 19.73 -6.48
N ALA A 99 -14.08 19.03 -6.34
CA ALA A 99 -14.13 17.57 -6.27
C ALA A 99 -13.42 16.83 -7.43
N PRO A 100 -13.44 17.33 -8.68
CA PRO A 100 -12.66 16.72 -9.77
C PRO A 100 -11.16 16.56 -9.48
N VAL A 101 -10.54 17.52 -8.79
CA VAL A 101 -9.11 17.41 -8.41
C VAL A 101 -8.89 16.26 -7.43
N ALA A 102 -9.77 16.13 -6.45
CA ALA A 102 -9.74 15.03 -5.49
C ALA A 102 -9.90 13.67 -6.18
N MET A 103 -10.88 13.57 -7.07
CA MET A 103 -11.13 12.35 -7.84
C MET A 103 -9.90 11.96 -8.68
N LYS A 104 -9.27 12.94 -9.36
CA LYS A 104 -8.04 12.69 -10.13
C LYS A 104 -6.91 12.15 -9.24
N ILE A 105 -6.71 12.75 -8.05
CA ILE A 105 -5.71 12.30 -7.06
C ILE A 105 -5.96 10.85 -6.64
N ILE A 106 -7.17 10.55 -6.17
CA ILE A 106 -7.51 9.22 -5.64
C ILE A 106 -7.41 8.16 -6.73
N GLN A 107 -7.90 8.44 -7.94
CA GLN A 107 -7.81 7.51 -9.07
C GLN A 107 -6.36 7.23 -9.47
N GLN A 108 -5.51 8.26 -9.55
CA GLN A 108 -4.09 8.06 -9.84
C GLN A 108 -3.40 7.26 -8.74
N PHE A 109 -3.71 7.53 -7.47
CA PHE A 109 -3.13 6.78 -6.36
C PHE A 109 -3.58 5.33 -6.35
N SER A 110 -4.86 5.04 -6.57
CA SER A 110 -5.38 3.69 -6.71
C SER A 110 -4.61 2.89 -7.76
N LYS A 111 -4.47 3.45 -8.97
CA LYS A 111 -3.73 2.82 -10.08
C LYS A 111 -2.27 2.56 -9.69
N LYS A 112 -1.60 3.56 -9.12
CA LYS A 112 -0.21 3.41 -8.66
C LYS A 112 -0.07 2.33 -7.58
N VAL A 113 -0.98 2.27 -6.59
CA VAL A 113 -0.97 1.21 -5.57
C VAL A 113 -1.08 -0.16 -6.23
N ARG A 114 -2.03 -0.34 -7.16
CA ARG A 114 -2.20 -1.62 -7.88
C ARG A 114 -0.92 -2.01 -8.62
N TYR A 115 -0.38 -1.08 -9.39
CA TYR A 115 0.82 -1.30 -10.19
C TYR A 115 2.02 -1.68 -9.32
N LEU A 116 2.26 -0.92 -8.25
CA LEU A 116 3.40 -1.11 -7.37
C LEU A 116 3.25 -2.34 -6.47
N ASP A 117 2.05 -2.67 -5.99
CA ASP A 117 1.80 -3.91 -5.24
C ASP A 117 2.14 -5.14 -6.10
N SER A 118 1.71 -5.14 -7.38
CA SER A 118 2.06 -6.20 -8.32
C SER A 118 3.57 -6.27 -8.56
N ALA A 119 4.23 -5.13 -8.75
CA ALA A 119 5.67 -5.09 -8.94
C ALA A 119 6.44 -5.58 -7.70
N LEU A 120 6.03 -5.15 -6.51
CA LEU A 120 6.62 -5.56 -5.24
C LEU A 120 6.45 -7.07 -5.04
N ALA A 121 5.25 -7.61 -5.26
CA ALA A 121 5.00 -9.04 -5.16
C ALA A 121 5.90 -9.87 -6.09
N ARG A 122 6.09 -9.44 -7.34
CA ARG A 122 7.01 -10.10 -8.28
C ARG A 122 8.46 -10.10 -7.77
N LEU A 123 8.90 -8.99 -7.18
CA LEU A 123 10.27 -8.83 -6.67
C LEU A 123 10.53 -9.58 -5.37
N THR A 124 9.60 -9.58 -4.42
CA THR A 124 9.82 -10.13 -3.08
C THR A 124 9.37 -11.57 -2.92
N LEU A 125 8.36 -12.02 -3.68
CA LEU A 125 7.69 -13.30 -3.44
C LEU A 125 7.96 -14.36 -4.53
N LYS A 126 8.73 -14.02 -5.57
CA LYS A 126 9.11 -14.95 -6.67
C LYS A 126 7.92 -15.75 -7.24
N GLY A 127 6.71 -15.20 -7.18
CA GLY A 127 5.50 -15.83 -7.71
C GLY A 127 5.24 -15.38 -9.14
N GLU A 128 4.77 -16.29 -9.98
CA GLU A 128 4.08 -15.93 -11.21
C GLU A 128 2.84 -15.11 -10.85
N GLU A 129 2.44 -14.16 -11.71
CA GLU A 129 1.18 -13.46 -11.53
C GLU A 129 0.04 -14.49 -11.46
N SER A 130 -0.50 -14.73 -10.26
CA SER A 130 -1.86 -15.23 -10.15
C SER A 130 -2.74 -14.15 -10.78
N GLY A 131 -2.99 -14.33 -12.08
CA GLY A 131 -3.61 -13.32 -12.91
C GLY A 131 -4.91 -12.84 -12.29
N GLU A 132 -5.32 -11.62 -12.65
CA GLU A 132 -6.64 -11.05 -12.35
C GLU A 132 -7.79 -11.83 -13.06
N ASN A 133 -7.61 -13.14 -13.25
CA ASN A 133 -8.54 -14.05 -13.86
C ASN A 133 -9.44 -14.60 -12.76
N VAL A 134 -10.75 -14.43 -12.95
CA VAL A 134 -11.81 -14.95 -12.09
C VAL A 134 -11.68 -16.46 -11.83
N ALA A 135 -11.04 -17.22 -12.74
CA ALA A 135 -10.75 -18.64 -12.53
C ALA A 135 -9.87 -18.91 -11.28
N HIS A 136 -9.07 -17.93 -10.84
CA HIS A 136 -8.26 -18.01 -9.62
C HIS A 136 -9.11 -18.17 -8.36
N LEU A 137 -10.37 -17.72 -8.36
CA LEU A 137 -11.30 -17.90 -7.22
C LEU A 137 -11.45 -19.37 -6.81
N PHE A 138 -11.37 -20.31 -7.77
CA PHE A 138 -11.41 -21.72 -7.46
C PHE A 138 -10.18 -22.17 -6.65
N GLN A 139 -8.99 -21.67 -6.98
CA GLN A 139 -7.75 -21.98 -6.26
C GLN A 139 -7.77 -21.40 -4.84
N VAL A 140 -8.28 -20.16 -4.70
CA VAL A 140 -8.52 -19.52 -3.40
C VAL A 140 -9.45 -20.38 -2.53
N ALA A 141 -10.54 -20.88 -3.12
CA ALA A 141 -11.49 -21.74 -2.41
C ALA A 141 -10.86 -23.08 -1.97
N GLU A 142 -10.10 -23.74 -2.85
CA GLU A 142 -9.39 -24.99 -2.52
C GLU A 142 -8.34 -24.78 -1.42
N TYR A 143 -7.63 -23.65 -1.44
CA TYR A 143 -6.69 -23.30 -0.37
C TYR A 143 -7.40 -23.24 0.99
N TYR A 144 -8.46 -22.43 1.12
CA TYR A 144 -9.17 -22.30 2.39
C TYR A 144 -9.84 -23.61 2.83
N ALA A 145 -10.35 -24.40 1.88
CA ALA A 145 -10.94 -25.71 2.18
C ALA A 145 -9.90 -26.68 2.77
N ARG A 146 -8.66 -26.71 2.22
CA ARG A 146 -7.56 -27.51 2.76
C ARG A 146 -7.15 -27.09 4.16
N GLN A 147 -7.25 -25.80 4.48
CA GLN A 147 -6.95 -25.24 5.82
C GLN A 147 -8.12 -25.37 6.81
N GLY A 148 -9.27 -25.95 6.41
CA GLY A 148 -10.46 -26.07 7.26
C GLY A 148 -11.21 -24.74 7.49
N GLN A 149 -10.89 -23.70 6.74
CA GLN A 149 -11.51 -22.37 6.83
C GLN A 149 -12.77 -22.31 5.96
N TYR A 150 -13.86 -22.93 6.45
CA TYR A 150 -15.04 -23.21 5.62
C TYR A 150 -15.87 -21.97 5.25
N ASN A 151 -15.88 -20.90 6.05
CA ASN A 151 -16.57 -19.65 5.69
C ASN A 151 -15.97 -19.02 4.43
N GLN A 152 -14.64 -18.93 4.41
CA GLN A 152 -13.84 -18.37 3.32
C GLN A 152 -13.94 -19.26 2.07
N ALA A 153 -13.79 -20.57 2.25
CA ALA A 153 -13.91 -21.54 1.16
C ALA A 153 -15.30 -21.49 0.51
N TYR A 154 -16.37 -21.49 1.33
CA TYR A 154 -17.74 -21.42 0.84
C TYR A 154 -18.00 -20.14 0.04
N TYR A 155 -17.58 -18.98 0.57
CA TYR A 155 -17.70 -17.69 -0.14
C TYR A 155 -16.99 -17.73 -1.49
N ALA A 156 -15.74 -18.19 -1.52
CA ALA A 156 -14.94 -18.23 -2.74
C ALA A 156 -15.52 -19.20 -3.80
N TYR A 157 -16.00 -20.39 -3.41
CA TYR A 157 -16.71 -21.28 -4.35
C TYR A 157 -17.99 -20.65 -4.88
N TYR A 158 -18.78 -20.02 -4.01
CA TYR A 158 -20.02 -19.35 -4.41
C TYR A 158 -19.74 -18.28 -5.48
N ARG A 159 -18.74 -17.43 -5.26
CA ARG A 159 -18.33 -16.38 -6.19
C ARG A 159 -17.71 -16.92 -7.47
N TYR A 160 -16.94 -18.02 -7.40
CA TYR A 160 -16.47 -18.71 -8.59
C TYR A 160 -17.62 -19.21 -9.47
N ILE A 161 -18.62 -19.87 -8.87
CA ILE A 161 -19.79 -20.38 -9.61
C ILE A 161 -20.60 -19.24 -10.23
N GLN A 162 -20.77 -18.13 -9.51
CA GLN A 162 -21.50 -16.96 -9.99
C GLN A 162 -20.80 -16.30 -11.19
N ASN A 163 -19.48 -16.08 -11.11
CA ASN A 163 -18.73 -15.32 -12.11
C ASN A 163 -18.18 -16.20 -13.24
N CYS A 164 -18.09 -17.52 -13.07
CA CYS A 164 -17.64 -18.48 -14.07
C CYS A 164 -18.62 -19.66 -14.22
N PRO A 165 -19.89 -19.43 -14.62
CA PRO A 165 -20.92 -20.48 -14.64
C PRO A 165 -20.63 -21.63 -15.62
N ARG A 166 -19.77 -21.41 -16.61
CA ARG A 166 -19.29 -22.41 -17.59
C ARG A 166 -17.82 -22.81 -17.37
N GLY A 167 -17.25 -22.50 -16.20
CA GLY A 167 -15.87 -22.85 -15.86
C GLY A 167 -15.66 -24.37 -15.74
N PRO A 168 -14.44 -24.87 -15.96
CA PRO A 168 -14.13 -26.31 -15.94
C PRO A 168 -14.38 -26.95 -14.56
N ASN A 169 -14.27 -26.17 -13.47
CA ASN A 169 -14.36 -26.67 -12.11
C ASN A 169 -15.72 -26.40 -11.45
N VAL A 170 -16.74 -25.95 -12.19
CA VAL A 170 -18.04 -25.57 -11.59
C VAL A 170 -18.73 -26.76 -10.92
N THR A 171 -18.70 -27.94 -11.54
CA THR A 171 -19.30 -29.16 -10.97
C THR A 171 -18.59 -29.53 -9.66
N VAL A 172 -17.26 -29.53 -9.68
CA VAL A 172 -16.44 -29.79 -8.49
C VAL A 172 -16.71 -28.76 -7.39
N ALA A 173 -16.75 -27.47 -7.74
CA ALA A 173 -17.05 -26.39 -6.80
C ALA A 173 -18.42 -26.58 -6.13
N LYS A 174 -19.46 -26.95 -6.89
CA LYS A 174 -20.80 -27.23 -6.35
C LYS A 174 -20.79 -28.41 -5.37
N GLU A 175 -20.12 -29.49 -5.73
CA GLU A 175 -19.98 -30.67 -4.85
C GLU A 175 -19.22 -30.34 -3.56
N ARG A 176 -18.11 -29.60 -3.66
CA ARG A 176 -17.32 -29.15 -2.50
C ARG A 176 -18.13 -28.22 -1.61
N MET A 177 -18.80 -27.23 -2.20
CA MET A 177 -19.64 -26.27 -1.49
C MET A 177 -20.78 -26.96 -0.74
N ALA A 178 -21.42 -27.98 -1.34
CA ALA A 178 -22.45 -28.77 -0.68
C ALA A 178 -21.93 -29.54 0.56
N LYS A 179 -20.70 -30.09 0.47
CA LYS A 179 -20.07 -30.83 1.58
C LYS A 179 -19.72 -29.91 2.77
N ILE A 180 -19.26 -28.69 2.50
CA ILE A 180 -18.85 -27.76 3.56
C ILE A 180 -19.99 -26.87 4.08
N LYS A 181 -21.13 -26.81 3.38
CA LYS A 181 -22.31 -26.00 3.74
C LYS A 181 -22.73 -26.11 5.21
N PRO A 182 -22.76 -27.31 5.86
CA PRO A 182 -23.17 -27.41 7.27
C PRO A 182 -22.23 -26.70 8.25
N TYR A 183 -20.99 -26.44 7.84
CA TYR A 183 -19.95 -25.83 8.68
C TYR A 183 -19.68 -24.37 8.33
N ALA A 184 -20.30 -23.85 7.27
CA ALA A 184 -20.09 -22.49 6.79
C ALA A 184 -21.24 -21.57 7.22
N GLN A 185 -20.88 -20.44 7.83
CA GLN A 185 -21.75 -19.33 8.21
C GLN A 185 -21.45 -18.08 7.38
N ALA A 186 -21.25 -18.26 6.07
CA ALA A 186 -20.95 -17.14 5.18
C ALA A 186 -22.16 -16.19 5.05
N VAL A 187 -21.92 -14.90 5.25
CA VAL A 187 -22.91 -13.82 5.18
C VAL A 187 -22.79 -13.03 3.87
N TYR A 188 -23.85 -12.29 3.49
CA TYR A 188 -23.86 -11.39 2.33
C TYR A 188 -23.42 -12.03 0.98
N LEU A 189 -23.84 -13.28 0.75
CA LEU A 189 -23.55 -14.01 -0.49
C LEU A 189 -24.34 -13.47 -1.69
N GLY A 190 -25.58 -13.01 -1.48
CA GLY A 190 -26.46 -12.47 -2.53
C GLY A 190 -26.22 -10.99 -2.84
N GLU A 191 -27.05 -10.42 -3.73
CA GLU A 191 -27.12 -8.99 -4.02
C GLU A 191 -27.84 -8.25 -2.89
N SER A 192 -27.27 -8.23 -1.68
CA SER A 192 -27.64 -7.29 -0.62
C SER A 192 -27.14 -5.87 -0.95
N ALA A 193 -27.29 -5.45 -2.21
CA ALA A 193 -26.76 -4.23 -2.79
C ALA A 193 -27.36 -2.96 -2.16
N ASP A 194 -28.51 -3.08 -1.50
CA ASP A 194 -29.24 -1.95 -0.92
C ASP A 194 -28.87 -1.69 0.56
N GLU A 195 -28.26 -2.65 1.25
CA GLU A 195 -27.84 -2.45 2.64
C GLU A 195 -26.55 -1.65 2.70
N PHE A 196 -26.70 -0.36 3.04
CA PHE A 196 -25.58 0.57 3.22
C PHE A 196 -24.69 0.19 4.41
N THR A 197 -25.25 -0.39 5.48
CA THR A 197 -24.50 -0.84 6.67
C THR A 197 -24.61 -2.36 6.79
N ARG A 198 -23.47 -3.05 6.85
CA ARG A 198 -23.38 -4.52 6.87
C ARG A 198 -22.56 -5.00 8.06
N SER A 199 -23.01 -6.06 8.74
CA SER A 199 -22.35 -6.63 9.91
C SER A 199 -21.79 -8.02 9.61
N TYR A 200 -20.47 -8.15 9.66
CA TYR A 200 -19.74 -9.38 9.37
C TYR A 200 -19.22 -9.97 10.68
N PRO A 201 -19.66 -11.18 11.09
CA PRO A 201 -19.04 -11.91 12.19
C PRO A 201 -17.56 -12.17 11.92
N GLN A 202 -16.77 -12.37 12.98
CA GLN A 202 -15.39 -12.84 12.89
C GLN A 202 -15.25 -14.02 11.90
N ASP A 203 -14.16 -14.02 11.14
CA ASP A 203 -13.84 -15.01 10.10
C ASP A 203 -14.78 -15.04 8.89
N SER A 204 -15.68 -14.05 8.74
CA SER A 204 -16.46 -13.89 7.52
C SER A 204 -15.62 -13.29 6.39
N MET A 205 -15.70 -13.88 5.19
CA MET A 205 -15.15 -13.29 3.98
C MET A 205 -16.04 -12.13 3.52
N ILE A 206 -15.47 -10.93 3.36
CA ILE A 206 -16.17 -9.74 2.84
C ILE A 206 -16.07 -9.69 1.33
N PHE A 207 -14.87 -9.94 0.79
CA PHE A 207 -14.64 -10.16 -0.62
C PHE A 207 -13.38 -11.01 -0.85
N SER A 208 -13.33 -11.71 -1.97
CA SER A 208 -12.18 -12.54 -2.36
C SER A 208 -11.30 -11.81 -3.38
N GLU A 209 -9.99 -12.11 -3.38
CA GLU A 209 -9.13 -11.73 -4.50
C GLU A 209 -9.64 -12.31 -5.82
N ALA A 210 -9.35 -11.64 -6.93
CA ALA A 210 -9.79 -11.95 -8.29
C ALA A 210 -11.31 -11.85 -8.56
N GLU A 211 -12.15 -11.52 -7.57
CA GLU A 211 -13.56 -11.25 -7.82
C GLU A 211 -13.81 -9.82 -8.33
N PRO A 212 -14.85 -9.58 -9.15
CA PRO A 212 -15.29 -8.22 -9.50
C PRO A 212 -15.71 -7.42 -8.25
N GLY A 213 -15.30 -6.16 -8.16
CA GLY A 213 -15.65 -5.28 -7.03
C GLY A 213 -16.42 -4.04 -7.48
N HIS A 214 -17.63 -3.87 -6.96
CA HIS A 214 -18.52 -2.74 -7.30
C HIS A 214 -18.77 -1.77 -6.13
N GLU A 215 -18.11 -2.02 -5.01
CA GLU A 215 -18.23 -1.26 -3.77
C GLU A 215 -16.86 -1.13 -3.09
N LEU A 216 -16.70 -0.07 -2.30
CA LEU A 216 -15.67 0.01 -1.27
C LEU A 216 -16.33 -0.08 0.11
N TYR A 217 -15.51 -0.30 1.12
CA TYR A 217 -15.97 -0.47 2.49
C TYR A 217 -15.27 0.51 3.43
N ILE A 218 -16.03 1.04 4.40
CA ILE A 218 -15.50 1.86 5.50
C ILE A 218 -15.79 1.12 6.80
N ILE A 219 -14.75 0.88 7.61
CA ILE A 219 -14.90 0.16 8.88
C ILE A 219 -15.48 1.11 9.94
N GLN A 220 -16.67 0.82 10.45
CA GLN A 220 -17.27 1.55 11.58
C GLN A 220 -16.86 0.95 12.91
N LYS A 221 -16.78 -0.37 12.99
CA LYS A 221 -16.39 -1.13 14.19
C LYS A 221 -15.65 -2.41 13.79
N GLY A 222 -14.78 -2.90 14.67
CA GLY A 222 -14.04 -4.14 14.49
C GLY A 222 -12.78 -3.96 13.67
N SER A 223 -12.27 -5.07 13.13
CA SER A 223 -11.07 -5.11 12.32
C SER A 223 -11.19 -6.08 11.14
N VAL A 224 -10.49 -5.79 10.05
CA VAL A 224 -10.51 -6.55 8.80
C VAL A 224 -9.08 -6.87 8.39
N LYS A 225 -8.76 -8.14 8.19
CA LYS A 225 -7.48 -8.55 7.60
C LYS A 225 -7.57 -8.53 6.07
N ILE A 226 -6.57 -7.95 5.42
CA ILE A 226 -6.37 -8.00 3.97
C ILE A 226 -5.31 -9.04 3.70
N THR A 227 -5.64 -10.07 2.93
CA THR A 227 -4.76 -11.21 2.69
C THR A 227 -4.69 -11.56 1.21
N LYS A 228 -3.60 -12.21 0.80
CA LYS A 228 -3.40 -12.65 -0.58
C LYS A 228 -2.77 -14.04 -0.60
N ILE A 229 -3.26 -14.93 -1.45
CA ILE A 229 -2.67 -16.26 -1.60
C ILE A 229 -1.58 -16.19 -2.66
N ILE A 230 -0.36 -16.54 -2.26
CA ILE A 230 0.83 -16.49 -3.11
C ILE A 230 1.60 -17.79 -2.89
N ASN A 231 1.82 -18.55 -3.97
CA ASN A 231 2.50 -19.85 -3.92
C ASN A 231 1.92 -20.78 -2.84
N ASP A 232 0.59 -20.93 -2.82
CA ASP A 232 -0.14 -21.75 -1.83
C ASP A 232 0.07 -21.34 -0.35
N ASN A 233 0.41 -20.07 -0.10
CA ASN A 233 0.51 -19.49 1.24
C ASN A 233 -0.33 -18.21 1.35
N GLU A 234 -1.13 -18.08 2.41
CA GLU A 234 -1.83 -16.83 2.74
C GLU A 234 -0.85 -15.82 3.35
N VAL A 235 -0.66 -14.70 2.67
CA VAL A 235 0.16 -13.59 3.14
C VAL A 235 -0.76 -12.49 3.69
N LEU A 236 -0.54 -12.10 4.95
CA LEU A 236 -1.21 -10.93 5.55
C LEU A 236 -0.59 -9.64 4.98
N LEU A 237 -1.38 -8.87 4.24
CA LEU A 237 -0.95 -7.59 3.66
C LEU A 237 -1.20 -6.42 4.62
N ALA A 238 -2.34 -6.43 5.31
CA ALA A 238 -2.70 -5.40 6.28
C ALA A 238 -3.75 -5.89 7.29
N LEU A 239 -3.74 -5.30 8.49
CA LEU A 239 -4.85 -5.39 9.45
C LEU A 239 -5.44 -3.99 9.61
N LEU A 240 -6.67 -3.82 9.15
CA LEU A 240 -7.39 -2.56 9.10
C LEU A 240 -8.33 -2.42 10.30
N LYS A 241 -8.52 -1.20 10.79
CA LYS A 241 -9.33 -0.89 11.97
C LYS A 241 -10.43 0.13 11.65
N ALA A 242 -11.29 0.41 12.64
CA ALA A 242 -12.31 1.45 12.53
C ALA A 242 -11.73 2.78 11.98
N GLY A 243 -12.43 3.33 10.99
CA GLY A 243 -12.02 4.53 10.24
C GLY A 243 -11.20 4.26 8.98
N ASP A 244 -10.69 3.04 8.78
CA ASP A 244 -9.98 2.68 7.55
C ASP A 244 -10.96 2.35 6.41
N ILE A 245 -10.47 2.53 5.19
CA ILE A 245 -11.21 2.36 3.94
C ILE A 245 -10.49 1.31 3.09
N PHE A 246 -11.23 0.40 2.49
CA PHE A 246 -10.67 -0.66 1.64
C PHE A 246 -11.60 -1.06 0.51
N GLY A 247 -11.03 -1.70 -0.52
CA GLY A 247 -11.77 -2.09 -1.72
C GLY A 247 -12.01 -0.94 -2.71
N GLU A 248 -11.41 0.21 -2.47
CA GLU A 248 -11.42 1.38 -3.34
C GLU A 248 -10.85 1.05 -4.74
N MET A 249 -9.84 0.19 -4.82
CA MET A 249 -9.12 -0.04 -6.07
C MET A 249 -9.98 -0.69 -7.16
N ALA A 250 -10.81 -1.66 -6.77
CA ALA A 250 -11.72 -2.29 -7.72
C ALA A 250 -12.81 -1.31 -8.17
N LEU A 251 -13.33 -0.51 -7.23
CA LEU A 251 -14.38 0.48 -7.49
C LEU A 251 -13.94 1.59 -8.47
N LEU A 252 -12.70 2.06 -8.30
CA LEU A 252 -12.18 3.22 -9.01
C LEU A 252 -11.63 2.88 -10.39
N GLU A 253 -11.09 1.67 -10.55
CA GLU A 253 -10.45 1.22 -11.78
C GLU A 253 -11.33 0.29 -12.63
N ASP A 254 -12.49 -0.13 -12.12
CA ASP A 254 -13.37 -1.14 -12.74
C ASP A 254 -12.59 -2.45 -13.07
N LYS A 255 -11.69 -2.83 -12.15
CA LYS A 255 -10.86 -4.05 -12.22
C LYS A 255 -11.18 -5.00 -11.06
N PRO A 256 -10.86 -6.30 -11.16
CA PRO A 256 -11.02 -7.24 -10.05
C PRO A 256 -10.27 -6.83 -8.77
N ARG A 257 -10.69 -7.41 -7.64
CA ARG A 257 -10.03 -7.28 -6.33
C ARG A 257 -8.60 -7.83 -6.40
N THR A 258 -7.65 -7.10 -5.84
CA THR A 258 -6.22 -7.48 -5.81
C THR A 258 -5.84 -8.41 -4.65
N ALA A 259 -6.69 -8.46 -3.63
CA ALA A 259 -6.51 -9.19 -2.37
C ALA A 259 -7.89 -9.56 -1.81
N SER A 260 -7.91 -10.51 -0.86
CA SER A 260 -9.08 -10.89 -0.08
C SER A 260 -9.23 -10.01 1.15
N ALA A 261 -10.46 -9.79 1.60
CA ALA A 261 -10.76 -9.09 2.84
C ALA A 261 -11.62 -10.00 3.74
N ILE A 262 -11.15 -10.24 4.96
CA ILE A 262 -11.77 -11.15 5.94
C ILE A 262 -11.92 -10.41 7.26
N ALA A 263 -13.09 -10.51 7.89
CA ALA A 263 -13.33 -9.97 9.23
C ALA A 263 -12.39 -10.66 10.23
N HIS A 264 -11.52 -9.89 10.88
CA HIS A 264 -10.60 -10.41 11.91
C HIS A 264 -11.27 -10.46 13.29
N GLU A 265 -12.20 -9.54 13.52
CA GLU A 265 -13.15 -9.48 14.63
C GLU A 265 -14.54 -9.19 14.04
N ASP A 266 -15.59 -9.27 14.84
CA ASP A 266 -16.93 -8.80 14.45
C ASP A 266 -16.85 -7.36 13.93
N ALA A 267 -17.21 -7.17 12.67
CA ALA A 267 -17.02 -5.92 11.95
C ALA A 267 -18.36 -5.33 11.48
N VAL A 268 -18.50 -4.02 11.63
CA VAL A 268 -19.61 -3.25 11.04
C VAL A 268 -19.02 -2.35 9.97
N LEU A 269 -19.49 -2.51 8.73
CA LEU A 269 -18.95 -1.85 7.55
C LEU A 269 -20.01 -1.00 6.85
N LEU A 270 -19.61 0.16 6.32
CA LEU A 270 -20.41 0.88 5.33
C LEU A 270 -20.02 0.44 3.93
N ALA A 271 -20.95 -0.09 3.15
CA ALA A 271 -20.75 -0.45 1.74
C ALA A 271 -21.09 0.75 0.85
N VAL A 272 -20.12 1.22 0.08
CA VAL A 272 -20.24 2.42 -0.75
C VAL A 272 -20.00 2.07 -2.22
N ASN A 273 -21.07 2.11 -3.01
CA ASN A 273 -20.99 1.96 -4.47
C ASN A 273 -20.41 3.22 -5.16
N LYS A 274 -20.19 3.13 -6.48
CA LYS A 274 -19.51 4.18 -7.25
C LYS A 274 -20.27 5.50 -7.27
N ALA A 275 -21.60 5.46 -7.33
CA ALA A 275 -22.45 6.64 -7.34
C ALA A 275 -22.43 7.35 -5.98
N ASN A 276 -22.53 6.58 -4.90
CA ASN A 276 -22.44 7.09 -3.53
C ASN A 276 -21.04 7.63 -3.23
N PHE A 277 -20.00 6.97 -3.72
CA PHE A 277 -18.62 7.45 -3.61
C PHE A 277 -18.43 8.82 -4.26
N LYS A 278 -18.89 8.99 -5.52
CA LYS A 278 -18.85 10.29 -6.21
C LYS A 278 -19.54 11.40 -5.42
N ARG A 279 -20.70 11.10 -4.82
CA ARG A 279 -21.43 12.05 -3.97
C ARG A 279 -20.64 12.38 -2.71
N MET A 280 -20.10 11.36 -2.04
CA MET A 280 -19.27 11.48 -0.84
C MET A 280 -18.03 12.36 -1.10
N VAL A 281 -17.47 12.34 -2.31
CA VAL A 281 -16.32 13.20 -2.63
C VAL A 281 -16.62 14.68 -2.45
N SER A 282 -17.81 15.10 -2.83
CA SER A 282 -18.23 16.50 -2.72
C SER A 282 -18.85 16.84 -1.37
N THR A 283 -19.52 15.88 -0.70
CA THR A 283 -20.29 16.16 0.53
C THR A 283 -19.54 15.84 1.82
N GLN A 284 -18.48 15.02 1.76
CA GLN A 284 -17.72 14.59 2.94
C GLN A 284 -16.20 14.73 2.70
N PRO A 285 -15.67 15.96 2.57
CA PRO A 285 -14.26 16.20 2.29
C PRO A 285 -13.30 15.63 3.35
N GLN A 286 -13.76 15.46 4.59
CA GLN A 286 -12.98 14.81 5.66
C GLN A 286 -12.72 13.34 5.37
N MET A 287 -13.73 12.61 4.89
CA MET A 287 -13.59 11.20 4.50
C MET A 287 -12.64 11.03 3.33
N ILE A 288 -12.69 11.94 2.36
CA ILE A 288 -11.76 11.95 1.23
C ILE A 288 -10.35 12.30 1.65
N THR A 289 -10.20 13.27 2.55
CA THR A 289 -8.91 13.59 3.16
C THR A 289 -8.32 12.34 3.81
N ARG A 290 -9.11 11.60 4.59
CA ARG A 290 -8.69 10.34 5.19
C ARG A 290 -8.31 9.28 4.15
N LEU A 291 -9.12 9.09 3.10
CA LEU A 291 -8.81 8.14 2.02
C LEU A 291 -7.48 8.48 1.34
N THR A 292 -7.27 9.75 0.99
CA THR A 292 -6.03 10.21 0.36
C THR A 292 -4.84 10.01 1.29
N GLN A 293 -4.98 10.23 2.60
CA GLN A 293 -3.93 9.94 3.58
C GLN A 293 -3.58 8.46 3.64
N ILE A 294 -4.59 7.56 3.68
CA ILE A 294 -4.38 6.11 3.71
C ILE A 294 -3.65 5.65 2.44
N LEU A 295 -4.10 6.08 1.26
CA LEU A 295 -3.46 5.76 -0.01
C LEU A 295 -2.03 6.31 -0.09
N SER A 296 -1.80 7.52 0.44
CA SER A 296 -0.47 8.14 0.47
C SER A 296 0.48 7.38 1.38
N GLU A 297 0.02 6.98 2.57
CA GLU A 297 0.81 6.17 3.50
C GLU A 297 1.18 4.82 2.86
N ARG A 298 0.22 4.17 2.20
CA ARG A 298 0.44 2.90 1.48
C ARG A 298 1.45 3.06 0.34
N LEU A 299 1.28 4.07 -0.52
CA LEU A 299 2.23 4.35 -1.61
C LEU A 299 3.62 4.65 -1.08
N TRP A 300 3.73 5.50 -0.05
CA TRP A 300 5.00 5.81 0.60
C TRP A 300 5.70 4.53 1.09
N PHE A 301 4.96 3.65 1.77
CA PHE A 301 5.49 2.40 2.29
C PHE A 301 5.97 1.47 1.17
N ILE A 302 5.17 1.30 0.11
CA ILE A 302 5.55 0.47 -1.04
C ILE A 302 6.82 1.02 -1.72
N TYR A 303 6.92 2.34 -1.92
CA TYR A 303 8.12 2.94 -2.51
C TYR A 303 9.37 2.71 -1.64
N LYS A 304 9.24 2.84 -0.32
CA LYS A 304 10.34 2.55 0.62
C LYS A 304 10.73 1.07 0.55
N GLN A 305 9.77 0.16 0.49
CA GLN A 305 10.03 -1.27 0.37
C GLN A 305 10.69 -1.63 -0.96
N LEU A 306 10.25 -1.04 -2.07
CA LEU A 306 10.90 -1.20 -3.38
C LEU A 306 12.35 -0.69 -3.33
N SER A 307 12.59 0.50 -2.77
CA SER A 307 13.94 1.03 -2.60
C SER A 307 14.83 0.12 -1.73
N ASN A 308 14.27 -0.47 -0.66
CA ASN A 308 14.96 -1.46 0.17
C ASN A 308 15.46 -2.67 -0.64
N THR A 309 14.67 -3.15 -1.62
CA THR A 309 15.09 -4.28 -2.46
C THR A 309 16.33 -4.00 -3.32
N GLN A 310 16.67 -2.73 -3.56
CA GLN A 310 17.86 -2.34 -4.31
C GLN A 310 19.15 -2.32 -3.48
N ILE A 311 19.06 -2.36 -2.14
CA ILE A 311 20.25 -2.43 -1.30
C ILE A 311 20.91 -3.80 -1.52
N SER A 312 22.18 -3.84 -1.88
CA SER A 312 22.86 -5.10 -2.22
C SER A 312 23.23 -5.90 -0.97
N ASP A 313 23.61 -5.20 0.12
CA ASP A 313 23.97 -5.80 1.41
C ASP A 313 22.72 -6.29 2.19
N PRO A 314 22.60 -7.60 2.49
CA PRO A 314 21.46 -8.15 3.24
C PRO A 314 21.31 -7.59 4.66
N LEU A 315 22.41 -7.27 5.35
CA LEU A 315 22.38 -6.63 6.67
C LEU A 315 21.91 -5.18 6.55
N GLY A 316 22.33 -4.49 5.50
CA GLY A 316 21.82 -3.17 5.14
C GLY A 316 20.31 -3.15 4.89
N ARG A 317 19.78 -4.16 4.18
CA ARG A 317 18.33 -4.33 3.98
C ARG A 317 17.59 -4.49 5.30
N MET A 318 18.12 -5.26 6.24
CA MET A 318 17.51 -5.48 7.55
C MET A 318 17.42 -4.19 8.36
N PHE A 319 18.52 -3.44 8.50
CA PHE A 319 18.50 -2.15 9.19
C PHE A 319 17.55 -1.16 8.52
N ASP A 320 17.60 -1.07 7.19
CA ASP A 320 16.71 -0.21 6.43
C ASP A 320 15.22 -0.60 6.60
N ARG A 321 14.90 -1.91 6.66
CA ARG A 321 13.54 -2.38 6.93
C ARG A 321 13.05 -2.03 8.34
N LEU A 322 13.91 -2.17 9.36
CA LEU A 322 13.60 -1.74 10.73
C LEU A 322 13.35 -0.23 10.78
N TYR A 323 14.17 0.56 10.09
CA TYR A 323 14.01 2.01 10.01
C TYR A 323 12.69 2.42 9.32
N ILE A 324 12.35 1.79 8.19
CA ILE A 324 11.07 2.01 7.49
C ILE A 324 9.88 1.72 8.42
N GLU A 325 9.99 0.69 9.26
CA GLU A 325 8.93 0.37 10.21
C GLU A 325 8.77 1.43 11.30
N LEU A 326 9.88 1.95 11.84
CA LEU A 326 9.86 3.03 12.82
C LEU A 326 9.22 4.30 12.23
N GLU A 327 9.55 4.63 10.97
CA GLU A 327 8.92 5.75 10.25
C GLU A 327 7.41 5.51 10.08
N ARG A 328 6.99 4.31 9.63
CA ARG A 328 5.58 3.93 9.45
C ARG A 328 4.78 4.04 10.74
N LEU A 329 5.35 3.58 11.86
CA LEU A 329 4.75 3.63 13.20
C LEU A 329 4.92 4.99 13.88
N ARG A 330 5.59 5.95 13.21
CA ARG A 330 5.87 7.31 13.70
C ARG A 330 6.58 7.33 15.05
N VAL A 331 7.48 6.37 15.27
CA VAL A 331 8.31 6.31 16.47
C VAL A 331 9.36 7.44 16.40
N PRO A 332 9.37 8.39 17.35
CA PRO A 332 10.37 9.45 17.36
C PRO A 332 11.79 8.89 17.48
N LEU A 333 12.74 9.43 16.73
CA LEU A 333 14.13 8.93 16.73
C LEU A 333 14.86 9.13 18.07
N ASN A 334 14.37 10.05 18.90
CA ASN A 334 14.84 10.28 20.27
C ASN A 334 14.17 9.34 21.30
N THR A 335 13.43 8.33 20.85
CA THR A 335 12.87 7.30 21.74
C THR A 335 14.01 6.42 22.26
N ASP A 336 14.05 6.23 23.58
CA ASP A 336 15.11 5.46 24.23
C ASP A 336 15.13 4.01 23.75
N SER A 337 13.99 3.33 23.76
CA SER A 337 13.90 1.94 23.31
C SER A 337 12.58 1.63 22.62
N TYR A 338 12.59 0.62 21.76
CA TYR A 338 11.40 0.20 21.02
C TYR A 338 11.39 -1.31 20.80
N THR A 339 10.24 -1.95 20.98
CA THR A 339 10.04 -3.36 20.67
C THR A 339 9.06 -3.48 19.51
N PHE A 340 9.49 -4.11 18.42
CA PHE A 340 8.62 -4.37 17.27
C PHE A 340 7.62 -5.49 17.60
N ASP A 341 6.50 -5.51 16.89
CA ASP A 341 5.55 -6.61 16.98
C ASP A 341 5.95 -7.85 16.18
N PHE A 342 7.15 -7.86 15.62
CA PHE A 342 7.69 -8.99 14.85
C PHE A 342 9.04 -9.48 15.35
N GLY A 343 9.32 -10.74 15.03
CA GLY A 343 10.55 -11.44 15.36
C GLY A 343 11.57 -11.55 14.22
N PRO A 344 12.71 -12.22 14.48
CA PRO A 344 13.77 -12.39 13.47
C PRO A 344 13.33 -13.12 12.21
N LYS A 345 12.49 -14.16 12.34
CA LYS A 345 11.95 -14.92 11.19
C LYS A 345 11.11 -14.04 10.27
N GLU A 346 10.25 -13.21 10.86
CA GLU A 346 9.40 -12.29 10.12
C GLU A 346 10.22 -11.19 9.46
N LEU A 347 11.27 -10.67 10.13
CA LEU A 347 12.19 -9.71 9.52
C LEU A 347 12.85 -10.29 8.26
N ILE A 348 13.32 -11.55 8.31
CA ILE A 348 13.90 -12.24 7.13
C ILE A 348 12.90 -12.27 5.96
N ASN A 349 11.65 -12.65 6.24
CA ASN A 349 10.59 -12.69 5.22
C ASN A 349 10.29 -11.28 4.68
N LEU A 350 10.27 -10.27 5.54
CA LEU A 350 10.00 -8.88 5.17
C LEU A 350 11.07 -8.27 4.26
N VAL A 351 12.32 -8.73 4.37
CA VAL A 351 13.42 -8.32 3.45
C VAL A 351 13.56 -9.23 2.23
N GLY A 352 12.68 -10.25 2.10
CA GLY A 352 12.65 -11.15 0.95
C GLY A 352 13.85 -12.10 0.84
N LEU A 353 14.49 -12.43 1.97
CA LEU A 353 15.63 -13.36 1.98
C LEU A 353 15.18 -14.81 2.24
N PRO A 354 15.83 -15.82 1.65
CA PRO A 354 15.63 -17.22 2.05
C PRO A 354 15.96 -17.41 3.53
N LEU A 355 15.17 -18.21 4.26
CA LEU A 355 15.38 -18.43 5.70
C LEU A 355 16.80 -18.92 6.05
N SER A 356 17.38 -19.80 5.23
CA SER A 356 18.74 -20.31 5.43
C SER A 356 19.79 -19.20 5.41
N GLU A 357 19.73 -18.32 4.42
CA GLU A 357 20.62 -17.17 4.27
C GLU A 357 20.32 -16.09 5.32
N GLY A 358 19.05 -15.75 5.49
CA GLY A 358 18.60 -14.72 6.44
C GLY A 358 19.01 -15.02 7.87
N ASN A 359 19.02 -16.29 8.29
CA ASN A 359 19.47 -16.69 9.63
C ASN A 359 20.95 -16.32 9.90
N ALA A 360 21.82 -16.39 8.89
CA ALA A 360 23.23 -16.00 9.06
C ALA A 360 23.36 -14.48 9.27
N TYR A 361 22.56 -13.68 8.56
CA TYR A 361 22.55 -12.22 8.71
C TYR A 361 21.82 -11.74 9.96
N ILE A 362 20.81 -12.46 10.43
CA ILE A 362 20.18 -12.22 11.73
C ILE A 362 21.21 -12.36 12.87
N ARG A 363 22.10 -13.37 12.81
CA ARG A 363 23.17 -13.50 13.81
C ARG A 363 24.09 -12.27 13.80
N LYS A 364 24.49 -11.81 12.61
CA LYS A 364 25.29 -10.57 12.45
C LYS A 364 24.55 -9.33 12.94
N LEU A 365 23.24 -9.23 12.67
CA LEU A 365 22.40 -8.13 13.14
C LEU A 365 22.42 -8.02 14.67
N PHE A 366 22.40 -9.16 15.37
CA PHE A 366 22.46 -9.23 16.84
C PHE A 366 23.87 -9.22 17.43
N GLU A 367 24.93 -9.13 16.62
CA GLU A 367 26.26 -8.73 17.12
C GLU A 367 26.25 -7.26 17.58
N ASN A 368 25.31 -6.45 17.06
CA ASN A 368 25.05 -5.12 17.58
C ASN A 368 24.40 -5.20 18.97
N SER A 369 25.16 -4.84 20.00
CA SER A 369 24.73 -4.84 21.40
C SER A 369 23.46 -4.03 21.70
N LYS A 370 23.02 -3.16 20.79
CA LYS A 370 21.80 -2.36 20.92
C LYS A 370 20.54 -3.09 20.45
N LEU A 371 20.68 -4.26 19.83
CA LEU A 371 19.57 -5.09 19.39
C LEU A 371 19.57 -6.40 20.17
N ARG A 372 18.38 -6.85 20.58
CA ARG A 372 18.18 -8.15 21.22
C ARG A 372 16.81 -8.72 20.90
N VAL A 373 16.61 -10.00 21.22
CA VAL A 373 15.30 -10.65 21.14
C VAL A 373 14.70 -10.70 22.53
N VAL A 374 13.46 -10.22 22.67
CA VAL A 374 12.66 -10.29 23.91
C VAL A 374 11.32 -10.89 23.53
N GLU A 375 10.92 -12.00 24.15
CA GLU A 375 9.63 -12.67 23.85
C GLU A 375 9.42 -12.94 22.34
N ASN A 376 10.47 -13.41 21.65
CA ASN A 376 10.50 -13.64 20.20
C ASN A 376 10.29 -12.37 19.33
N LYS A 377 10.28 -11.18 19.93
CA LYS A 377 10.21 -9.89 19.24
C LYS A 377 11.57 -9.20 19.21
N ILE A 378 11.81 -8.40 18.17
CA ILE A 378 13.03 -7.59 18.06
C ILE A 378 12.89 -6.36 18.95
N HIS A 379 13.84 -6.19 19.87
CA HIS A 379 13.93 -5.04 20.75
C HIS A 379 15.19 -4.23 20.45
N ILE A 380 15.03 -2.91 20.34
CA ILE A 380 16.09 -1.94 20.16
C ILE A 380 16.24 -1.17 21.47
N ALA A 381 17.45 -1.15 22.02
CA ALA A 381 17.78 -0.42 23.24
C ALA A 381 18.13 1.07 22.99
N GLU A 382 18.29 1.48 21.73
CA GLU A 382 18.56 2.86 21.30
C GLU A 382 18.07 3.07 19.86
N VAL A 383 16.95 3.77 19.65
CA VAL A 383 16.33 3.93 18.32
C VAL A 383 17.24 4.67 17.33
N ALA A 384 18.03 5.64 17.81
CA ALA A 384 18.98 6.38 17.00
C ALA A 384 20.06 5.51 16.32
N GLU A 385 20.40 4.35 16.91
CA GLU A 385 21.36 3.42 16.32
C GLU A 385 20.85 2.83 15.01
N ILE A 386 19.54 2.57 14.89
CA ILE A 386 18.94 2.09 13.64
C ILE A 386 19.09 3.12 12.53
N GLU A 387 18.77 4.39 12.80
CA GLU A 387 18.93 5.45 11.81
C GLU A 387 20.39 5.57 11.34
N LYS A 388 21.34 5.50 12.28
CA LYS A 388 22.77 5.58 11.98
C LYS A 388 23.23 4.43 11.07
N GLN A 389 22.86 3.20 11.39
CA GLN A 389 23.20 2.02 10.56
C GLN A 389 22.55 2.12 9.18
N THR A 390 21.27 2.49 9.10
CA THR A 390 20.57 2.69 7.82
C THR A 390 21.26 3.76 6.96
N LYS A 391 21.64 4.90 7.54
CA LYS A 391 22.37 5.96 6.83
C LYS A 391 23.73 5.45 6.31
N TYR A 392 24.44 4.64 7.09
CA TYR A 392 25.71 4.04 6.68
C TYR A 392 25.52 3.12 5.46
N TYR A 393 24.61 2.15 5.52
CA TYR A 393 24.39 1.19 4.43
C TYR A 393 23.86 1.87 3.16
N ARG A 394 22.91 2.81 3.27
CA ARG A 394 22.43 3.59 2.12
C ARG A 394 23.58 4.37 1.46
N LYS A 395 24.51 4.93 2.24
CA LYS A 395 25.68 5.64 1.71
C LYS A 395 26.63 4.69 0.98
N MET A 396 26.86 3.49 1.51
CA MET A 396 27.71 2.49 0.86
C MET A 396 27.12 2.04 -0.48
N GLU A 397 25.81 1.76 -0.53
CA GLU A 397 25.14 1.39 -1.79
C GLU A 397 25.28 2.47 -2.86
N LYS A 398 25.12 3.75 -2.50
CA LYS A 398 25.31 4.88 -3.43
C LYS A 398 26.72 4.90 -4.03
N ILE A 399 27.74 4.67 -3.21
CA ILE A 399 29.14 4.63 -3.65
C ILE A 399 29.36 3.46 -4.61
N GLU A 400 28.84 2.28 -4.29
CA GLU A 400 28.97 1.11 -5.16
C GLU A 400 28.26 1.29 -6.50
N LYS A 401 27.04 1.82 -6.50
CA LYS A 401 26.29 2.12 -7.73
C LYS A 401 27.05 3.09 -8.63
N SER A 402 27.58 4.18 -8.07
CA SER A 402 28.40 5.15 -8.81
C SER A 402 29.66 4.52 -9.42
N ARG A 403 30.32 3.61 -8.70
CA ARG A 403 31.47 2.84 -9.21
C ARG A 403 31.07 1.94 -10.38
N ARG A 404 29.95 1.20 -10.28
CA ARG A 404 29.44 0.33 -11.36
C ARG A 404 29.11 1.13 -12.63
N GLU A 405 28.40 2.24 -12.49
CA GLU A 405 28.04 3.13 -13.62
C GLU A 405 29.28 3.73 -14.29
N SER A 406 30.29 4.12 -13.50
CA SER A 406 31.55 4.65 -14.02
C SER A 406 32.36 3.62 -14.79
N SER A 407 32.35 2.35 -14.37
CA SER A 407 33.00 1.26 -15.10
C SER A 407 32.30 0.94 -16.42
N LEU A 408 30.97 0.97 -16.44
CA LEU A 408 30.17 0.72 -17.66
C LEU A 408 30.34 1.80 -18.74
N ARG A 409 30.65 3.04 -18.37
CA ARG A 409 30.93 4.14 -19.32
C ARG A 409 32.34 4.12 -19.90
N ARG A 410 33.24 3.28 -19.36
CA ARG A 410 34.63 3.14 -19.82
C ARG A 410 34.82 1.96 -20.78
N LEU A 411 33.82 1.10 -20.91
CA LEU A 411 33.67 0.07 -21.92
C LEU A 411 32.84 0.64 -23.08
#